data_AF-A0A350J4Z7-F1
#
_entry.id   AF-A0A350J4Z7-F1
#
_cell.length_a   1.000
_cell.length_b   1.000
_cell.length_c   1.000
_cell.angle_alpha   90.00
_cell.angle_beta   90.00
_cell.angle_gamma   90.00
#
_symmetry.space_group_name_H-M   'P 1'
#
loop_
_entity.id
_entity.type
_entity.pdbx_description
1 polymer ?
#
loop_
_entity_poly.entity_id
_entity_poly.type
_entity_poly.pdbx_seq_one_letter_code
_entity_poly.pdbx_strand_id
1 'polypeptide(L)'
;MIAERKALSSPKRLQKTTICRFRTLMYNRSMSINFRNTRFMTLAADISKCPSDGMPEIVMSGRSNAGKSSLINALADNRKLARVSQSPGKTRAVVYFNVDRKFLIADLPGYGYARVSKEVKEGFNKLADSYFTSGRKFDLVLHLIDIRHDPSKEDIAMIEYMNDNKIPYFVVFTKCDKMSRMQMLNRLRELEEVFDYSEDARVFAVSSTAKTGISDLKESIESYLFPSL
;
A
#
# COMPACT_ATOMS: atom_id res chain seq x y z
N MET A 1 -27.72 46.31 8.47
CA MET A 1 -26.43 45.65 8.23
C MET A 1 -26.26 44.55 9.27
N ILE A 2 -26.67 43.33 8.93
CA ILE A 2 -26.65 42.17 9.83
C ILE A 2 -25.43 41.34 9.44
N ALA A 3 -24.52 41.15 10.39
CA ALA A 3 -23.31 40.36 10.24
C ALA A 3 -23.67 38.86 10.26
N GLU A 4 -23.45 38.16 9.14
CA GLU A 4 -23.52 36.70 9.09
C GLU A 4 -22.29 36.08 9.75
N ARG A 5 -22.51 35.46 10.90
CA ARG A 5 -21.56 34.54 11.53
C ARG A 5 -21.53 33.25 10.71
N LYS A 6 -20.43 33.00 9.98
CA LYS A 6 -20.10 31.66 9.47
C LYS A 6 -19.96 30.71 10.66
N ALA A 7 -20.82 29.71 10.72
CA ALA A 7 -20.70 28.59 11.64
C ALA A 7 -19.39 27.86 11.36
N LEU A 8 -18.46 27.87 12.32
CA LEU A 8 -17.38 26.89 12.37
C LEU A 8 -18.01 25.52 12.53
N SER A 9 -17.94 24.69 11.49
CA SER A 9 -18.19 23.26 11.64
C SER A 9 -17.12 22.70 12.59
N SER A 10 -17.60 22.18 13.72
CA SER A 10 -16.80 21.53 14.75
C SER A 10 -15.91 20.42 14.17
N PRO A 11 -14.69 20.21 14.69
CA PRO A 11 -13.87 19.07 14.29
C PRO A 11 -14.63 17.79 14.63
N LYS A 12 -14.92 16.99 13.60
CA LYS A 12 -15.48 15.64 13.76
C LYS A 12 -14.49 14.80 14.55
N ARG A 13 -14.77 14.65 15.83
CA ARG A 13 -14.07 13.80 16.78
C ARG A 13 -14.10 12.37 16.24
N LEU A 14 -12.99 11.90 15.67
CA LEU A 14 -12.83 10.49 15.29
C LEU A 14 -13.17 9.63 16.51
N GLN A 15 -14.16 8.74 16.34
CA GLN A 15 -14.41 7.71 17.33
C GLN A 15 -13.20 6.76 17.33
N LYS A 16 -12.43 6.83 18.42
CA LYS A 16 -11.59 5.76 18.96
C LYS A 16 -10.67 5.10 17.93
N THR A 17 -9.43 5.58 17.89
CA THR A 17 -8.21 4.79 17.68
C THR A 17 -8.46 3.28 17.65
N THR A 18 -8.58 2.71 16.45
CA THR A 18 -8.50 1.26 16.27
C THR A 18 -7.02 0.89 16.25
N ILE A 19 -6.39 0.99 17.42
CA ILE A 19 -5.29 0.09 17.75
C ILE A 19 -5.94 -1.29 17.73
N CYS A 20 -5.61 -2.08 16.73
CA CYS A 20 -6.23 -3.37 16.43
C CYS A 20 -6.40 -4.23 17.70
N ARG A 21 -7.61 -4.23 18.28
CA ARG A 21 -8.09 -5.26 19.21
C ARG A 21 -8.71 -6.33 18.32
N PHE A 22 -7.90 -7.31 17.91
CA PHE A 22 -8.42 -8.52 17.31
C PHE A 22 -9.31 -9.24 18.32
N ARG A 23 -10.62 -9.19 18.07
CA ARG A 23 -11.57 -10.14 18.65
C ARG A 23 -11.48 -11.38 17.77
N THR A 24 -10.74 -12.38 18.21
CA THR A 24 -10.61 -13.68 17.53
C THR A 24 -12.00 -14.32 17.44
N LEU A 25 -12.69 -14.10 16.34
CA LEU A 25 -13.82 -14.92 15.93
C LEU A 25 -13.22 -16.14 15.24
N MET A 26 -13.32 -17.29 15.90
CA MET A 26 -13.00 -18.59 15.32
C MET A 26 -13.96 -18.83 14.16
N TYR A 27 -13.53 -18.53 12.93
CA TYR A 27 -14.26 -18.86 11.71
C TYR A 27 -13.67 -20.10 11.05
N ASN A 28 -14.55 -20.92 10.48
CA ASN A 28 -14.28 -22.25 9.96
C ASN A 28 -13.09 -22.28 8.97
N ARG A 29 -12.12 -23.17 9.21
CA ARG A 29 -10.94 -23.39 8.36
C ARG A 29 -11.29 -24.09 7.04
N SER A 30 -11.86 -23.39 6.08
CA SER A 30 -12.05 -23.91 4.72
C SER A 30 -11.91 -22.81 3.68
N MET A 31 -10.68 -22.30 3.49
CA MET A 31 -10.09 -21.68 2.28
C MET A 31 -9.03 -20.61 2.59
N SER A 32 -8.14 -20.85 3.56
CA SER A 32 -7.02 -19.93 3.84
C SER A 32 -6.12 -19.74 2.61
N ILE A 33 -5.80 -18.50 2.23
CA ILE A 33 -4.81 -18.20 1.20
C ILE A 33 -3.41 -18.65 1.65
N ASN A 34 -2.76 -19.51 0.86
CA ASN A 34 -1.37 -19.88 1.13
C ASN A 34 -0.40 -18.92 0.43
N PHE A 35 -0.01 -17.84 1.10
CA PHE A 35 0.96 -16.89 0.55
C PHE A 35 2.31 -17.53 0.19
N ARG A 36 2.71 -18.68 0.75
CA ARG A 36 3.94 -19.39 0.35
C ARG A 36 3.88 -19.93 -1.09
N ASN A 37 2.67 -20.05 -1.65
CA ASN A 37 2.44 -20.37 -3.05
C ASN A 37 2.52 -19.15 -3.97
N THR A 38 3.17 -18.06 -3.54
CA THR A 38 3.47 -16.94 -4.44
C THR A 38 4.54 -17.33 -5.46
N ARG A 39 4.30 -17.02 -6.73
CA ARG A 39 5.23 -17.27 -7.84
C ARG A 39 5.37 -16.02 -8.69
N PHE A 40 6.58 -15.80 -9.23
CA PHE A 40 6.76 -14.81 -10.30
C PHE A 40 5.89 -15.22 -11.50
N MET A 41 5.17 -14.26 -12.07
CA MET A 41 4.30 -14.47 -13.22
C MET A 41 4.89 -13.85 -14.48
N THR A 42 5.08 -12.52 -14.49
CA THR A 42 5.56 -11.81 -15.68
C THR A 42 6.13 -10.43 -15.34
N LEU A 43 6.78 -9.80 -16.32
CA LEU A 43 7.19 -8.40 -16.31
C LEU A 43 6.44 -7.65 -17.41
N ALA A 44 5.78 -6.55 -17.05
CA ALA A 44 5.14 -5.66 -18.01
C ALA A 44 5.93 -4.37 -18.15
N ALA A 45 6.58 -4.17 -19.31
CA ALA A 45 7.35 -2.95 -19.60
C ALA A 45 6.44 -1.73 -19.88
N ASP A 46 5.19 -1.98 -20.25
CA ASP A 46 4.18 -0.96 -20.50
C ASP A 46 2.77 -1.47 -20.15
N ILE A 47 1.80 -0.56 -20.23
CA ILE A 47 0.40 -0.81 -19.88
C ILE A 47 -0.22 -1.91 -20.75
N SER A 48 0.07 -1.95 -22.06
CA SER A 48 -0.48 -2.96 -22.97
C SER A 48 0.01 -4.39 -22.67
N LYS A 49 1.14 -4.51 -21.96
CA LYS A 49 1.72 -5.79 -21.54
C LYS A 49 1.28 -6.26 -20.16
N CYS A 50 0.46 -5.49 -19.46
CA CYS A 50 -0.09 -5.91 -18.18
C CYS A 50 -1.13 -7.03 -18.39
N PRO A 51 -1.15 -8.06 -17.52
CA PRO A 51 -2.15 -9.11 -17.54
C PRO A 51 -3.56 -8.54 -17.37
N SER A 52 -4.54 -9.25 -17.93
CA SER A 52 -5.98 -8.97 -17.80
C SER A 52 -6.73 -10.28 -17.63
N ASP A 53 -6.26 -11.11 -16.70
CA ASP A 53 -6.79 -12.46 -16.44
C ASP A 53 -8.06 -12.47 -15.56
N GLY A 54 -8.51 -11.28 -15.13
CA GLY A 54 -9.72 -11.11 -14.31
C GLY A 54 -9.53 -11.54 -12.85
N MET A 55 -8.31 -11.90 -12.43
CA MET A 55 -8.01 -12.15 -11.03
C MET A 55 -8.01 -10.83 -10.25
N PRO A 56 -8.39 -10.86 -8.94
CA PRO A 56 -8.18 -9.71 -8.08
C PRO A 56 -6.73 -9.25 -8.11
N GLU A 57 -6.50 -7.95 -8.09
CA GLU A 57 -5.17 -7.36 -8.21
C GLU A 57 -4.88 -6.42 -7.03
N ILE A 58 -3.73 -6.66 -6.39
CA ILE A 58 -3.14 -5.77 -5.41
C ILE A 58 -1.97 -5.02 -6.03
N VAL A 59 -2.03 -3.70 -5.99
CA VAL A 59 -0.97 -2.82 -6.48
C VAL A 59 -0.05 -2.42 -5.32
N MET A 60 1.24 -2.69 -5.46
CA MET A 60 2.25 -2.21 -4.52
C MET A 60 2.74 -0.83 -4.95
N SER A 61 2.42 0.18 -4.16
CA SER A 61 2.81 1.57 -4.38
C SER A 61 3.80 1.99 -3.29
N GLY A 62 4.79 2.80 -3.62
CA GLY A 62 5.69 3.38 -2.63
C GLY A 62 6.94 3.95 -3.27
N ARG A 63 7.66 4.83 -2.55
CA ARG A 63 8.97 5.33 -2.98
C ARG A 63 9.98 4.22 -3.28
N SER A 64 11.01 4.54 -4.07
CA SER A 64 12.18 3.65 -4.16
C SER A 64 12.73 3.37 -2.76
N ASN A 65 13.04 2.10 -2.47
CA ASN A 65 13.50 1.64 -1.14
C ASN A 65 12.49 1.76 0.03
N ALA A 66 11.20 2.04 -0.24
CA ALA A 66 10.13 1.99 0.77
C ALA A 66 9.86 0.57 1.29
N GLY A 67 10.38 -0.47 0.63
CA GLY A 67 10.31 -1.86 1.10
C GLY A 67 9.34 -2.77 0.36
N LYS A 68 8.83 -2.38 -0.82
CA LYS A 68 7.89 -3.19 -1.64
C LYS A 68 8.34 -4.63 -1.85
N SER A 69 9.50 -4.82 -2.49
CA SER A 69 10.02 -6.17 -2.76
C SER A 69 10.35 -6.94 -1.48
N SER A 70 10.78 -6.25 -0.42
CA SER A 70 10.97 -6.88 0.91
C SER A 70 9.65 -7.33 1.53
N LEU A 71 8.57 -6.57 1.35
CA LEU A 71 7.24 -6.96 1.83
C LEU A 71 6.71 -8.16 1.04
N ILE A 72 6.85 -8.17 -0.28
CA ILE A 72 6.47 -9.33 -1.13
C ILE A 72 7.19 -10.60 -0.65
N ASN A 73 8.51 -10.51 -0.45
CA ASN A 73 9.30 -11.63 0.09
C ASN A 73 8.83 -12.06 1.49
N ALA A 74 8.41 -11.09 2.32
CA ALA A 74 7.94 -11.38 3.67
C ALA A 74 6.57 -12.05 3.68
N LEU A 75 5.64 -11.58 2.84
CA LEU A 75 4.33 -12.19 2.62
C LEU A 75 4.48 -13.61 2.09
N ALA A 76 5.32 -13.80 1.07
CA ALA A 76 5.56 -15.10 0.45
C ALA A 76 6.38 -16.08 1.31
N ASP A 77 6.92 -15.63 2.45
CA ASP A 77 7.90 -16.38 3.24
C ASP A 77 9.08 -16.90 2.39
N ASN A 78 9.49 -16.10 1.40
CA ASN A 78 10.53 -16.46 0.44
C ASN A 78 11.45 -15.25 0.22
N ARG A 79 12.69 -15.34 0.70
CA ARG A 79 13.67 -14.24 0.66
C ARG A 79 14.21 -13.92 -0.74
N LYS A 80 14.00 -14.80 -1.73
CA LYS A 80 14.61 -14.70 -3.07
C LYS A 80 13.60 -14.43 -4.19
N LEU A 81 12.31 -14.29 -3.87
CA LEU A 81 11.24 -14.19 -4.87
C LEU A 81 11.30 -12.85 -5.63
N ALA A 82 11.21 -11.74 -4.92
CA ALA A 82 11.33 -10.40 -5.45
C ALA A 82 12.75 -9.87 -5.24
N ARG A 83 13.35 -9.32 -6.30
CA ARG A 83 14.70 -8.76 -6.26
C ARG A 83 14.73 -7.48 -5.42
N VAL A 84 15.37 -7.53 -4.26
CA VAL A 84 15.61 -6.35 -3.42
C VAL A 84 16.88 -5.65 -3.95
N SER A 85 16.72 -4.57 -4.71
CA SER A 85 17.85 -3.71 -5.10
C SER A 85 17.97 -2.53 -4.14
N GLN A 86 19.19 -2.22 -3.67
CA GLN A 86 19.45 -1.02 -2.88
C GLN A 86 19.64 0.23 -3.75
N SER A 87 19.99 0.07 -5.03
CA SER A 87 20.20 1.17 -5.98
C SER A 87 18.85 1.64 -6.54
N PRO A 88 18.45 2.90 -6.30
CA PRO A 88 17.24 3.46 -6.90
C PRO A 88 17.29 3.35 -8.44
N GLY A 89 16.13 3.08 -9.06
CA GLY A 89 15.96 3.29 -10.49
C GLY A 89 16.16 2.12 -11.46
N LYS A 90 16.33 0.88 -10.96
CA LYS A 90 16.52 -0.30 -11.83
C LYS A 90 15.22 -0.95 -12.33
N THR A 91 14.10 -0.77 -11.63
CA THR A 91 12.82 -1.34 -12.03
C THR A 91 12.17 -0.43 -13.06
N ARG A 92 12.17 -0.85 -14.33
CA ARG A 92 11.55 -0.13 -15.47
C ARG A 92 10.23 -0.76 -15.92
N ALA A 93 9.78 -1.82 -15.24
CA ALA A 93 8.63 -2.63 -15.58
C ALA A 93 7.81 -2.93 -14.32
N VAL A 94 6.51 -3.16 -14.47
CA VAL A 94 5.69 -3.73 -13.39
C VAL A 94 6.02 -5.20 -13.26
N VAL A 95 6.30 -5.66 -12.04
CA VAL A 95 6.57 -7.08 -11.76
C VAL A 95 5.31 -7.72 -11.20
N TYR A 96 4.82 -8.76 -11.86
CA TYR A 96 3.64 -9.47 -11.39
C TYR A 96 4.01 -10.76 -10.68
N PHE A 97 3.32 -11.01 -9.58
CA PHE A 97 3.38 -12.25 -8.83
C PHE A 97 1.97 -12.82 -8.70
N ASN A 98 1.82 -14.11 -9.01
CA ASN A 98 0.58 -14.83 -8.75
C ASN A 98 0.64 -15.41 -7.33
N VAL A 99 -0.36 -15.12 -6.49
CA VAL A 99 -0.46 -15.64 -5.13
C VAL A 99 -1.49 -16.73 -5.09
N ASP A 100 -1.02 -17.98 -4.93
CA ASP A 100 -1.87 -19.16 -4.71
C ASP A 100 -2.95 -19.39 -5.78
N ARG A 101 -2.76 -18.86 -7.00
CA ARG A 101 -3.76 -18.83 -8.10
C ARG A 101 -5.07 -18.14 -7.72
N LYS A 102 -5.04 -17.25 -6.72
CA LYS A 102 -6.22 -16.54 -6.23
C LYS A 102 -6.21 -15.05 -6.59
N PHE A 103 -5.06 -14.40 -6.54
CA PHE A 103 -4.93 -12.98 -6.87
C PHE A 103 -3.51 -12.65 -7.36
N LEU A 104 -3.36 -11.47 -7.93
CA LEU A 104 -2.08 -10.94 -8.41
C LEU A 104 -1.55 -9.84 -7.48
N ILE A 105 -0.23 -9.79 -7.33
CA ILE A 105 0.49 -8.62 -6.80
C ILE A 105 1.24 -7.96 -7.95
N ALA A 106 0.93 -6.70 -8.22
CA ALA A 106 1.64 -5.83 -9.15
C ALA A 106 2.66 -4.95 -8.39
N ASP A 107 3.94 -5.30 -8.45
CA ASP A 107 5.04 -4.47 -7.93
C ASP A 107 5.35 -3.34 -8.91
N LEU A 108 4.80 -2.15 -8.66
CA LEU A 108 5.10 -0.99 -9.48
C LEU A 108 6.55 -0.53 -9.24
N PRO A 109 7.22 -0.01 -10.29
CA PRO A 109 8.50 0.65 -10.09
C PRO A 109 8.29 1.81 -9.12
N GLY A 110 9.14 1.93 -8.10
CA GLY A 110 8.93 2.89 -7.02
C GLY A 110 8.76 4.30 -7.55
N TYR A 111 7.61 4.93 -7.28
CA TYR A 111 7.35 6.27 -7.77
C TYR A 111 8.22 7.28 -6.99
N GLY A 112 8.63 8.33 -7.66
CA GLY A 112 9.03 9.59 -7.05
C GLY A 112 8.21 10.68 -7.73
N TYR A 113 6.89 10.47 -7.81
CA TYR A 113 6.06 11.14 -8.79
C TYR A 113 6.09 12.65 -8.57
N ALA A 114 6.75 13.32 -9.52
CA ALA A 114 6.74 14.75 -9.71
C ALA A 114 5.29 15.18 -10.00
N ARG A 115 4.70 15.91 -9.07
CA ARG A 115 3.48 16.66 -9.33
C ARG A 115 3.80 17.72 -10.38
N VAL A 116 3.44 17.43 -11.62
CA VAL A 116 2.80 18.31 -12.60
C VAL A 116 3.11 19.81 -12.46
N SER A 117 4.17 20.26 -13.13
CA SER A 117 4.06 21.31 -14.16
C SER A 117 4.68 20.75 -15.45
N LYS A 118 4.27 21.29 -16.61
CA LYS A 118 4.56 20.71 -17.94
C LYS A 118 6.05 20.67 -18.30
N GLU A 119 6.94 21.34 -17.56
CA GLU A 119 8.32 21.58 -18.00
C GLU A 119 9.41 20.63 -17.47
N VAL A 120 9.15 19.65 -16.60
CA VAL A 120 10.22 18.72 -16.14
C VAL A 120 9.78 17.25 -16.18
N LYS A 121 9.70 16.71 -17.40
CA LYS A 121 9.24 15.34 -17.71
C LYS A 121 10.37 14.32 -17.95
N GLU A 122 11.61 14.66 -17.61
CA GLU A 122 12.78 13.83 -17.92
C GLU A 122 13.41 13.30 -16.64
N GLY A 123 12.99 12.11 -16.20
CA GLY A 123 13.57 11.47 -15.02
C GLY A 123 12.95 10.12 -14.61
N PHE A 124 11.74 10.11 -14.05
CA PHE A 124 11.06 8.95 -13.42
C PHE A 124 9.54 9.25 -13.33
N ASN A 125 8.54 8.37 -13.34
CA ASN A 125 8.38 6.93 -13.53
C ASN A 125 7.04 6.74 -14.30
N LYS A 126 7.01 7.12 -15.60
CA LYS A 126 5.80 7.24 -16.46
C LYS A 126 4.88 6.01 -16.42
N LEU A 127 5.44 4.83 -16.17
CA LEU A 127 4.69 3.59 -16.09
C LEU A 127 3.74 3.54 -14.90
N ALA A 128 4.15 4.02 -13.72
CA ALA A 128 3.28 4.06 -12.54
C ALA A 128 2.11 5.03 -12.74
N ASP A 129 2.40 6.22 -13.29
CA ASP A 129 1.37 7.22 -13.64
C ASP A 129 0.38 6.67 -14.66
N SER A 130 0.90 6.06 -15.74
CA SER A 130 0.07 5.40 -16.76
C SER A 130 -0.73 4.24 -16.14
N TYR A 131 -0.24 3.60 -15.08
CA TYR A 131 -0.94 2.51 -14.42
C TYR A 131 -2.24 2.99 -13.80
N PHE A 132 -2.16 4.01 -12.94
CA PHE A 132 -3.30 4.59 -12.26
C PHE A 132 -4.25 5.31 -13.22
N THR A 133 -3.73 5.93 -14.30
CA THR A 133 -4.54 6.73 -15.23
C THR A 133 -5.11 5.96 -16.43
N SER A 134 -4.67 4.72 -16.68
CA SER A 134 -5.11 3.94 -17.86
C SER A 134 -6.53 3.37 -17.77
N GLY A 135 -7.26 3.60 -16.68
CA GLY A 135 -8.63 3.11 -16.49
C GLY A 135 -8.76 1.61 -16.27
N ARG A 136 -7.63 0.92 -16.05
CA ARG A 136 -7.63 -0.49 -15.64
C ARG A 136 -8.10 -0.67 -14.21
N LYS A 137 -8.70 -1.83 -14.00
CA LYS A 137 -9.25 -2.22 -12.72
C LYS A 137 -8.19 -2.95 -11.91
N PHE A 138 -8.11 -2.58 -10.65
CA PHE A 138 -7.38 -3.26 -9.59
C PHE A 138 -8.17 -3.03 -8.30
N ASP A 139 -8.00 -3.92 -7.33
CA ASP A 139 -8.92 -4.05 -6.21
C ASP A 139 -8.41 -3.36 -4.96
N LEU A 140 -7.09 -3.32 -4.78
CA LEU A 140 -6.47 -2.75 -3.58
C LEU A 140 -5.09 -2.19 -3.87
N VAL A 141 -4.78 -1.03 -3.29
CA VAL A 141 -3.41 -0.49 -3.26
C VAL A 141 -2.79 -0.71 -1.88
N LEU A 142 -1.60 -1.33 -1.82
CA LEU A 142 -0.76 -1.27 -0.64
C LEU A 142 0.25 -0.13 -0.83
N HIS A 143 0.02 0.98 -0.15
CA HIS A 143 0.86 2.17 -0.22
C HIS A 143 1.91 2.15 0.90
N LEU A 144 3.17 1.89 0.54
CA LEU A 144 4.25 1.67 1.49
C LEU A 144 5.02 2.97 1.78
N ILE A 145 5.16 3.26 3.07
CA ILE A 145 5.90 4.41 3.59
C ILE A 145 6.92 3.91 4.62
N ASP A 146 8.15 4.40 4.56
CA ASP A 146 9.17 4.07 5.56
C ASP A 146 8.91 4.86 6.84
N ILE A 147 8.55 4.19 7.94
CA ILE A 147 8.08 4.85 9.18
C ILE A 147 9.12 5.79 9.81
N ARG A 148 10.40 5.63 9.46
CA ARG A 148 11.54 6.39 9.99
C ARG A 148 11.62 7.82 9.49
N HIS A 149 10.85 8.16 8.47
CA HIS A 149 10.89 9.46 7.81
C HIS A 149 9.49 10.07 7.79
N ASP A 150 9.42 11.39 7.70
CA ASP A 150 8.15 12.06 7.42
C ASP A 150 7.65 11.65 6.04
N PRO A 151 6.33 11.49 5.86
CA PRO A 151 5.73 11.29 4.55
C PRO A 151 6.23 12.35 3.58
N SER A 152 6.58 11.92 2.38
CA SER A 152 6.95 12.88 1.37
C SER A 152 5.69 13.56 0.80
N LYS A 153 5.88 14.67 0.08
CA LYS A 153 4.77 15.32 -0.63
C LYS A 153 4.09 14.38 -1.62
N GLU A 154 4.85 13.43 -2.17
CA GLU A 154 4.36 12.41 -3.09
C GLU A 154 3.51 11.35 -2.38
N ASP A 155 3.84 10.99 -1.15
CA ASP A 155 3.02 10.07 -0.35
C ASP A 155 1.67 10.73 -0.03
N ILE A 156 1.68 12.00 0.40
CA ILE A 156 0.45 12.78 0.67
C ILE A 156 -0.41 12.89 -0.59
N ALA A 157 0.18 13.30 -1.72
CA ALA A 157 -0.54 13.45 -2.97
C ALA A 157 -1.12 12.13 -3.50
N MET A 158 -0.47 10.99 -3.23
CA MET A 158 -0.99 9.68 -3.60
C MET A 158 -2.21 9.29 -2.75
N ILE A 159 -2.20 9.57 -1.44
CA ILE A 159 -3.38 9.36 -0.58
C ILE A 159 -4.54 10.24 -1.06
N GLU A 160 -4.31 11.53 -1.29
CA GLU A 160 -5.32 12.46 -1.86
C GLU A 160 -5.89 11.91 -3.17
N TYR A 161 -5.03 11.48 -4.09
CA TYR A 161 -5.45 10.91 -5.37
C TYR A 161 -6.32 9.66 -5.20
N MET A 162 -5.94 8.75 -4.30
CA MET A 162 -6.73 7.54 -4.05
C MET A 162 -8.09 7.87 -3.42
N ASN A 163 -8.16 8.86 -2.54
CA ASN A 163 -9.44 9.35 -1.99
C ASN A 163 -10.35 9.93 -3.07
N ASP A 164 -9.83 10.87 -3.87
CA ASP A 164 -10.59 11.56 -4.91
C ASP A 164 -11.16 10.59 -5.95
N ASN A 165 -10.42 9.52 -6.25
CA ASN A 165 -10.80 8.49 -7.20
C ASN A 165 -11.49 7.28 -6.55
N LYS A 166 -11.73 7.30 -5.24
CA LYS A 166 -12.33 6.19 -4.47
C LYS A 166 -11.60 4.86 -4.68
N ILE A 167 -10.29 4.92 -4.81
CA ILE A 167 -9.43 3.75 -4.94
C ILE A 167 -9.22 3.18 -3.53
N PRO A 168 -9.54 1.91 -3.28
CA PRO A 168 -9.30 1.31 -1.98
C PRO A 168 -7.80 1.13 -1.71
N TYR A 169 -7.35 1.44 -0.50
CA TYR A 169 -5.95 1.32 -0.13
C TYR A 169 -5.74 0.96 1.33
N PHE A 170 -4.61 0.29 1.59
CA PHE A 170 -3.99 0.19 2.89
C PHE A 170 -2.68 0.97 2.91
N VAL A 171 -2.44 1.72 3.97
CA VAL A 171 -1.14 2.34 4.24
C VAL A 171 -0.30 1.40 5.07
N VAL A 172 0.89 1.10 4.57
CA VAL A 172 1.81 0.13 5.17
C VAL A 172 3.10 0.83 5.57
N PHE A 173 3.20 1.19 6.84
CA PHE A 173 4.40 1.75 7.45
C PHE A 173 5.45 0.66 7.66
N THR A 174 6.48 0.64 6.81
CA THR A 174 7.53 -0.39 6.83
C THR A 174 8.66 -0.06 7.81
N LYS A 175 9.50 -1.06 8.07
CA LYS A 175 10.73 -0.96 8.90
C LYS A 175 10.45 -0.55 10.35
N CYS A 176 9.30 -0.96 10.88
CA CYS A 176 8.91 -0.68 12.26
C CYS A 176 9.86 -1.32 13.30
N ASP A 177 10.70 -2.28 12.91
CA ASP A 177 11.77 -2.85 13.75
C ASP A 177 12.87 -1.84 14.12
N LYS A 178 12.92 -0.69 13.44
CA LYS A 178 13.89 0.37 13.72
C LYS A 178 13.46 1.35 14.81
N MET A 179 12.33 1.09 15.45
CA MET A 179 11.78 1.91 16.52
C MET A 179 11.42 1.03 17.71
N SER A 180 11.53 1.60 18.91
CA SER A 180 10.91 0.98 20.09
C SER A 180 9.37 1.02 19.96
N ARG A 181 8.68 0.18 20.72
CA ARG A 181 7.21 0.13 20.73
C ARG A 181 6.59 1.50 21.03
N MET A 182 7.13 2.23 21.99
CA MET A 182 6.62 3.55 22.36
C MET A 182 6.85 4.60 21.25
N GLN A 183 8.03 4.61 20.64
CA GLN A 183 8.32 5.48 19.49
C GLN A 183 7.39 5.19 18.31
N MET A 184 7.17 3.91 18.01
CA MET A 184 6.23 3.50 16.95
C MET A 184 4.82 4.02 17.22
N LEU A 185 4.30 3.87 18.45
CA LEU A 185 2.95 4.32 18.80
C LEU A 185 2.79 5.84 18.78
N ASN A 186 3.83 6.59 19.13
CA ASN A 186 3.83 8.05 19.00
C ASN A 186 3.87 8.44 17.53
N ARG A 187 4.73 7.78 16.76
CA ARG A 187 4.90 8.05 15.34
C ARG A 187 3.63 7.77 14.54
N LEU A 188 2.93 6.68 14.83
CA LEU A 188 1.65 6.38 14.19
C LEU A 188 0.59 7.45 14.49
N ARG A 189 0.54 7.99 15.70
CA ARG A 189 -0.36 9.10 16.06
C ARG A 189 -0.02 10.39 15.31
N GLU A 190 1.26 10.72 15.17
CA GLU A 190 1.68 11.86 14.34
C GLU A 190 1.23 11.66 12.88
N LEU A 191 1.42 10.47 12.34
CA LEU A 191 1.05 10.13 10.96
C LEU A 191 -0.47 10.05 10.75
N GLU A 192 -1.26 9.82 11.81
CA GLU A 192 -2.72 9.94 11.77
C GLU A 192 -3.18 11.37 11.49
N GLU A 193 -2.42 12.38 11.91
CA GLU A 193 -2.74 13.79 11.71
C GLU A 193 -2.24 14.35 10.37
N VAL A 194 -1.29 13.65 9.72
CA VAL A 194 -0.67 14.11 8.46
C VAL A 194 -1.55 13.81 7.24
N PHE A 195 -2.26 12.67 7.25
CA PHE A 195 -3.04 12.23 6.10
C PHE A 195 -4.53 12.40 6.36
N ASP A 196 -5.24 12.92 5.37
CA ASP A 196 -6.70 12.84 5.32
C ASP A 196 -7.07 11.44 4.81
N TYR A 197 -7.20 10.46 5.71
CA TYR A 197 -7.55 9.10 5.32
C TYR A 197 -9.03 8.99 4.96
N SER A 198 -9.35 8.21 3.91
CA SER A 198 -10.72 7.75 3.69
C SER A 198 -11.21 6.89 4.87
N GLU A 199 -12.53 6.83 5.07
CA GLU A 199 -13.15 6.09 6.19
C GLU A 199 -12.82 4.59 6.17
N ASP A 200 -12.59 4.03 4.98
CA ASP A 200 -12.27 2.62 4.78
C ASP A 200 -10.76 2.32 4.77
N ALA A 201 -9.91 3.35 4.88
CA ALA A 201 -8.46 3.18 4.88
C ALA A 201 -8.01 2.35 6.10
N ARG A 202 -7.08 1.43 5.87
CA ARG A 202 -6.45 0.65 6.94
C ARG A 202 -4.97 0.96 7.03
N VAL A 203 -4.45 1.02 8.26
CA VAL A 203 -3.05 1.35 8.53
C VAL A 203 -2.36 0.17 9.21
N PHE A 204 -1.17 -0.20 8.71
CA PHE A 204 -0.36 -1.29 9.24
C PHE A 204 1.07 -0.81 9.51
N ALA A 205 1.63 -1.19 10.66
CA ALA A 205 3.06 -1.09 10.92
C ALA A 205 3.70 -2.46 10.75
N VAL A 206 4.65 -2.59 9.82
CA VAL A 206 5.25 -3.88 9.47
C VAL A 206 6.78 -3.85 9.47
N SER A 207 7.36 -5.00 9.77
CA SER A 207 8.77 -5.28 9.49
C SER A 207 8.90 -6.54 8.67
N SER A 208 9.45 -6.42 7.45
CA SER A 208 9.78 -7.58 6.63
C SER A 208 10.86 -8.46 7.26
N THR A 209 11.77 -7.86 8.03
CA THR A 209 12.92 -8.54 8.66
C THR A 209 12.50 -9.23 9.96
N ALA A 210 11.82 -8.51 10.85
CA ALA A 210 11.35 -9.04 12.13
C ALA A 210 10.01 -9.79 12.03
N LYS A 211 9.37 -9.77 10.84
CA LYS A 211 8.04 -10.35 10.56
C LYS A 211 6.88 -9.74 11.35
N THR A 212 7.11 -8.64 12.07
CA THR A 212 6.08 -7.87 12.78
C THR A 212 4.98 -7.40 11.82
N GLY A 213 3.72 -7.58 12.21
CA GLY A 213 2.53 -7.13 11.46
C GLY A 213 2.26 -7.88 10.14
N ILE A 214 3.08 -8.86 9.77
CA ILE A 214 2.91 -9.59 8.50
C ILE A 214 1.68 -10.51 8.54
N SER A 215 1.36 -11.14 9.68
CA SER A 215 0.14 -11.96 9.81
C SER A 215 -1.11 -11.11 9.68
N ASP A 216 -1.19 -10.04 10.47
CA ASP A 216 -2.32 -9.10 10.49
C ASP A 216 -2.58 -8.50 9.10
N LEU A 217 -1.52 -8.17 8.35
CA LEU A 217 -1.64 -7.68 6.99
C LEU A 217 -2.18 -8.77 6.03
N LYS A 218 -1.72 -10.02 6.14
CA LYS A 218 -2.24 -11.14 5.32
C LYS A 218 -3.72 -11.37 5.57
N GLU A 219 -4.11 -11.44 6.84
CA GLU A 219 -5.50 -11.64 7.26
C GLU A 219 -6.39 -10.50 6.75
N SER A 220 -5.89 -9.26 6.82
CA SER A 220 -6.61 -8.10 6.31
C SER A 220 -6.77 -8.08 4.79
N ILE A 221 -5.74 -8.51 4.06
CA ILE A 221 -5.78 -8.67 2.60
C ILE A 221 -6.81 -9.75 2.23
N GLU A 222 -6.75 -10.91 2.90
CA GLU A 222 -7.66 -12.02 2.65
C GLU A 222 -9.11 -11.64 2.91
N SER A 223 -9.39 -11.05 4.08
CA SER A 223 -10.71 -10.55 4.43
C SER A 223 -11.23 -9.46 3.48
N TYR A 224 -10.34 -8.63 2.94
CA TYR A 224 -10.73 -7.56 2.03
C TYR A 224 -11.06 -8.07 0.63
N LEU A 225 -10.19 -8.88 0.03
CA LEU A 225 -10.40 -9.41 -1.32
C LEU A 225 -11.47 -10.50 -1.37
N PHE A 226 -11.63 -11.25 -0.28
CA PHE A 226 -12.51 -12.39 -0.22
C PHE A 226 -13.33 -12.38 1.09
N PRO A 227 -14.25 -11.42 1.27
CA PRO A 227 -15.00 -11.24 2.51
C PRO A 227 -15.95 -12.40 2.85
N SER A 228 -16.19 -13.30 1.89
CA SER A 228 -17.02 -14.49 2.03
C SER A 228 -16.24 -15.76 2.41
N LEU A 229 -14.92 -15.67 2.59
CA LEU A 229 -14.07 -16.78 3.07
C LEU A 229 -13.97 -16.82 4.60
#